data_AF-A0A7V0Z9W4-F1
#
_entry.id   AF-A0A7V0Z9W4-F1
#
_cell.length_a   1.000
_cell.length_b   1.000
_cell.length_c   1.000
_cell.angle_alpha   90.00
_cell.angle_beta   90.00
_cell.angle_gamma   90.00
#
_symmetry.space_group_name_H-M   'P 1'
#
loop_
_entity.id
_entity.type
_entity.pdbx_description
1 polymer ?
#
loop_
_entity_poly.entity_id
_entity_poly.type
_entity_poly.pdbx_seq_one_letter_code
_entity_poly.pdbx_strand_id
1 'polypeptide(L)'
;MTMMGNFGRPRRRTPKGFTLMEVLITSVIISVGITAVMAAIGSGTRVNEAGISLTKAGFLAQEIREWSMNLDDLDSLTSVTYSPPRNSLGVELTNMAGWSQDLTVTWRSSTDLDVIVPSDSSDIAHIWLAVWHNDELILSTDWLVVRKE
;
A
#
# COMPACT_ATOMS: atom_id res chain seq x y z
N MET A 1 88.42 9.13 30.10
CA MET A 1 87.06 8.83 30.59
C MET A 1 86.09 9.41 29.58
N THR A 2 85.64 8.60 28.63
CA THR A 2 84.72 9.07 27.57
C THR A 2 83.69 7.96 27.36
N MET A 3 82.50 8.15 27.94
CA MET A 3 81.34 7.30 27.70
C MET A 3 80.77 7.65 26.32
N MET A 4 80.73 6.66 25.43
CA MET A 4 80.06 6.78 24.14
C MET A 4 78.67 6.15 24.28
N GLY A 5 77.65 7.00 24.42
CA GLY A 5 76.24 6.60 24.49
C GLY A 5 75.77 6.04 23.15
N ASN A 6 75.35 4.78 23.16
CA ASN A 6 74.76 4.10 22.01
C ASN A 6 73.30 4.54 21.84
N PHE A 7 73.06 5.54 20.98
CA PHE A 7 71.71 5.93 20.58
C PHE A 7 71.13 4.86 19.63
N GLY A 8 70.27 4.00 20.18
CA GLY A 8 69.52 3.01 19.42
C GLY A 8 68.69 3.68 18.32
N ARG A 9 68.99 3.35 17.05
CA ARG A 9 68.22 3.85 15.91
C ARG A 9 66.79 3.29 15.95
N PRO A 10 65.76 4.12 15.72
CA PRO A 10 64.38 3.64 15.65
C PRO A 10 64.23 2.68 14.46
N ARG A 11 63.73 1.46 14.73
CA ARG A 11 63.38 0.49 13.68
C ARG A 11 62.23 1.04 12.84
N ARG A 12 62.48 1.36 11.57
CA ARG A 12 61.43 1.61 10.59
C ARG A 12 60.58 0.34 10.45
N ARG A 13 59.31 0.42 10.82
CA ARG A 13 58.33 -0.61 10.45
C ARG A 13 58.09 -0.50 8.96
N THR A 14 58.41 -1.54 8.20
CA THR A 14 57.96 -1.66 6.82
C THR A 14 56.44 -1.81 6.82
N PRO A 15 55.72 -1.08 5.94
CA PRO A 15 54.28 -1.26 5.81
C PRO A 15 54.02 -2.70 5.35
N LYS A 16 53.21 -3.44 6.11
CA LYS A 16 52.76 -4.78 5.71
C LYS A 16 51.63 -4.60 4.70
N GLY A 17 51.75 -5.21 3.52
CA GLY A 17 50.66 -5.27 2.55
C GLY A 17 49.53 -6.19 3.00
N PHE A 18 48.42 -6.19 2.24
CA PHE A 18 47.27 -7.05 2.48
C PHE A 18 47.63 -8.53 2.25
N THR A 19 47.14 -9.41 3.13
CA THR A 19 47.30 -10.86 2.93
C THR A 19 46.28 -11.38 1.92
N LEU A 20 46.61 -12.47 1.21
CA LEU A 20 45.65 -13.11 0.29
C LEU A 20 44.36 -13.53 1.01
N MET A 21 44.47 -14.05 2.23
CA MET A 21 43.32 -14.41 3.06
C MET A 21 42.45 -13.19 3.41
N GLU A 22 43.06 -12.05 3.71
CA GLU A 22 42.33 -10.81 3.99
C GLU A 22 41.55 -10.34 2.76
N VAL A 23 42.17 -10.33 1.57
CA VAL A 23 41.48 -9.98 0.33
C VAL A 23 40.33 -10.94 0.03
N LEU A 24 40.51 -12.24 0.26
CA LEU A 24 39.47 -13.25 0.07
C LEU A 24 38.31 -13.06 1.05
N ILE A 25 38.58 -12.78 2.32
CA ILE A 25 37.53 -12.54 3.32
C ILE A 25 36.79 -11.23 3.02
N THR A 26 37.53 -10.15 2.70
CA THR A 26 36.94 -8.86 2.34
C THR A 26 36.07 -8.95 1.09
N SER A 27 36.50 -9.68 0.05
CA SER A 27 35.70 -9.84 -1.17
C SER A 27 34.40 -10.60 -0.90
N VAL A 28 34.45 -11.66 -0.08
CA VAL A 28 33.24 -12.39 0.35
C VAL A 28 32.31 -11.47 1.13
N ILE A 29 32.80 -10.72 2.11
CA ILE A 29 31.97 -9.80 2.92
C ILE A 29 31.30 -8.74 2.03
N ILE A 30 32.06 -8.13 1.11
CA ILE A 30 31.52 -7.11 0.20
C ILE A 30 30.45 -7.73 -0.70
N SER A 31 30.69 -8.93 -1.24
CA SER A 31 29.72 -9.60 -2.14
C SER A 31 28.39 -9.88 -1.44
N VAL A 32 28.43 -10.36 -0.20
CA VAL A 32 27.23 -10.62 0.62
C VAL A 32 26.53 -9.30 0.95
N GLY A 33 27.30 -8.26 1.32
CA GLY A 33 26.75 -6.94 1.61
C GLY A 33 26.00 -6.32 0.44
N ILE A 34 26.58 -6.34 -0.76
CA ILE A 34 25.94 -5.79 -1.97
C ILE A 34 24.65 -6.57 -2.30
N THR A 35 24.68 -7.89 -2.20
CA THR A 35 23.51 -8.73 -2.47
C THR A 35 22.35 -8.42 -1.52
N ALA A 36 22.64 -8.26 -0.22
CA ALA A 36 21.64 -7.89 0.77
C ALA A 36 21.02 -6.52 0.50
N VAL A 37 21.83 -5.53 0.12
CA VAL A 37 21.35 -4.17 -0.20
C VAL A 37 20.43 -4.18 -1.42
N MET A 38 20.79 -4.91 -2.49
CA MET A 38 19.94 -5.01 -3.69
C MET A 38 18.60 -5.67 -3.39
N ALA A 39 18.59 -6.72 -2.57
CA ALA A 39 17.36 -7.35 -2.11
C ALA A 39 16.49 -6.38 -1.29
N ALA A 40 17.11 -5.60 -0.40
CA ALA A 40 16.41 -4.60 0.41
C ALA A 40 15.79 -3.48 -0.44
N ILE A 41 16.52 -2.96 -1.44
CA ILE A 41 16.00 -1.94 -2.37
C ILE A 41 14.80 -2.47 -3.15
N GLY A 42 14.90 -3.68 -3.69
CA GLY A 42 13.80 -4.32 -4.42
C GLY A 42 12.55 -4.49 -3.54
N SER A 43 12.72 -4.90 -2.28
CA SER A 43 11.62 -4.99 -1.31
C SER A 43 11.03 -3.61 -0.98
N GLY A 44 11.88 -2.60 -0.79
CA GLY A 44 11.44 -1.24 -0.44
C GLY A 44 10.56 -0.62 -1.53
N THR A 45 10.93 -0.76 -2.80
CA THR A 45 10.12 -0.24 -3.92
C THR A 45 8.74 -0.89 -3.98
N ARG A 46 8.66 -2.21 -3.79
CA ARG A 46 7.38 -2.95 -3.82
C ARG A 46 6.45 -2.54 -2.69
N VAL A 47 6.98 -2.38 -1.47
CA VAL A 47 6.19 -1.93 -0.31
C VAL A 47 5.69 -0.49 -0.51
N ASN A 48 6.51 0.38 -1.09
CA ASN A 48 6.10 1.75 -1.38
C ASN A 48 4.99 1.80 -2.43
N GLU A 49 5.10 1.00 -3.50
CA GLU A 49 4.06 0.90 -4.53
C GLU A 49 2.74 0.40 -3.92
N ALA A 50 2.78 -0.68 -3.12
CA ALA A 50 1.61 -1.19 -2.43
C ALA A 50 0.99 -0.13 -1.49
N GLY A 51 1.82 0.63 -0.77
CA GLY A 51 1.36 1.71 0.10
C GLY A 51 0.67 2.84 -0.65
N ILE A 52 1.20 3.24 -1.82
CA ILE A 52 0.57 4.23 -2.71
C ILE A 52 -0.79 3.71 -3.20
N SER A 53 -0.86 2.47 -3.66
CA SER A 53 -2.11 1.87 -4.13
C SER A 53 -3.16 1.79 -3.02
N LEU A 54 -2.80 1.32 -1.82
CA LEU A 54 -3.72 1.24 -0.69
C LEU A 54 -4.24 2.63 -0.28
N THR A 55 -3.37 3.64 -0.28
CA THR A 55 -3.74 5.02 0.03
C THR A 55 -4.75 5.56 -0.99
N LYS A 56 -4.51 5.34 -2.29
CA LYS A 56 -5.45 5.72 -3.36
C LYS A 56 -6.78 4.97 -3.26
N ALA A 57 -6.74 3.67 -2.98
CA ALA A 57 -7.94 2.88 -2.80
C ALA A 57 -8.77 3.37 -1.61
N GLY A 58 -8.11 3.74 -0.51
CA GLY A 58 -8.77 4.35 0.65
C GLY A 58 -9.47 5.67 0.31
N PHE A 59 -8.81 6.54 -0.45
CA PHE A 59 -9.44 7.77 -0.94
C PHE A 59 -10.65 7.46 -1.82
N LEU A 60 -10.52 6.58 -2.81
CA LEU A 60 -11.63 6.18 -3.68
C LEU A 60 -12.81 5.59 -2.90
N ALA A 61 -12.54 4.81 -1.85
CA ALA A 61 -13.58 4.25 -1.00
C ALA A 61 -14.30 5.32 -0.18
N GLN A 62 -13.55 6.29 0.35
CA GLN A 62 -14.12 7.42 1.08
C GLN A 62 -15.00 8.28 0.17
N GLU A 63 -14.56 8.57 -1.05
CA GLU A 63 -15.34 9.35 -2.03
C GLU A 63 -16.69 8.68 -2.32
N ILE A 64 -16.72 7.35 -2.53
CA ILE A 64 -17.98 6.62 -2.72
C ILE A 64 -18.85 6.64 -1.47
N ARG A 65 -18.24 6.49 -0.29
CA ARG A 65 -18.98 6.58 0.97
C ARG A 65 -19.67 7.93 1.11
N GLU A 66 -18.95 9.01 0.85
CA GLU A 66 -19.50 10.38 0.87
C GLU A 66 -20.58 10.58 -0.19
N TRP A 67 -20.38 10.05 -1.39
CA TRP A 67 -21.39 10.10 -2.44
C TRP A 67 -22.68 9.38 -2.03
N SER A 68 -22.56 8.15 -1.51
CA SER A 68 -23.72 7.33 -1.10
C SER A 68 -24.55 7.98 0.01
N MET A 69 -23.94 8.80 0.87
CA MET A 69 -24.66 9.52 1.93
C MET A 69 -25.49 10.70 1.43
N ASN A 70 -25.22 11.18 0.21
CA ASN A 70 -25.89 12.31 -0.42
C ASN A 70 -26.87 11.89 -1.52
N LEU A 71 -26.92 10.60 -1.86
CA LEU A 71 -27.89 10.08 -2.82
C LEU A 71 -29.26 9.93 -2.14
N ASP A 72 -30.28 10.40 -2.85
CA ASP A 72 -31.69 10.20 -2.48
C ASP A 72 -32.13 8.75 -2.80
N ASP A 73 -31.60 8.20 -3.90
CA ASP A 73 -31.86 6.85 -4.36
C ASP A 73 -30.56 6.01 -4.47
N LEU A 74 -30.43 5.04 -3.57
CA LEU A 74 -29.31 4.10 -3.51
C LEU A 74 -29.47 2.91 -4.47
N ASP A 75 -30.65 2.67 -5.02
CA ASP A 75 -30.88 1.51 -5.91
C ASP A 75 -30.05 1.63 -7.19
N SER A 76 -29.75 2.86 -7.61
CA SER A 76 -28.86 3.19 -8.72
C SER A 76 -27.41 2.67 -8.58
N LEU A 77 -26.98 2.33 -7.35
CA LEU A 77 -25.66 1.78 -7.05
C LEU A 77 -25.64 0.25 -6.97
N THR A 78 -26.77 -0.42 -7.18
CA THR A 78 -26.88 -1.88 -6.99
C THR A 78 -26.15 -2.63 -8.10
N SER A 79 -25.09 -3.35 -7.75
CA SER A 79 -24.32 -4.23 -8.66
C SER A 79 -23.69 -3.48 -9.83
N VAL A 80 -23.07 -2.32 -9.56
CA VAL A 80 -22.46 -1.46 -10.57
C VAL A 80 -20.94 -1.48 -10.45
N THR A 81 -20.26 -1.55 -11.59
CA THR A 81 -18.82 -1.33 -11.73
C THR A 81 -18.54 0.00 -12.40
N TYR A 82 -17.72 0.84 -11.79
CA TYR A 82 -17.21 2.08 -12.38
C TYR A 82 -15.75 1.93 -12.82
N SER A 83 -15.51 2.11 -14.12
CA SER A 83 -14.18 2.11 -14.74
C SER A 83 -14.17 3.12 -15.92
N PRO A 84 -13.63 4.33 -15.76
CA PRO A 84 -12.82 4.82 -14.62
C PRO A 84 -13.63 5.01 -13.32
N PRO A 85 -12.96 5.06 -12.15
CA PRO A 85 -13.63 5.24 -10.87
C PRO A 85 -14.25 6.63 -10.76
N ARG A 86 -15.17 6.81 -9.80
CA ARG A 86 -15.90 8.05 -9.54
C ARG A 86 -15.52 8.68 -8.21
N ASN A 87 -15.63 10.01 -8.14
CA ASN A 87 -15.47 10.79 -6.91
C ASN A 87 -16.80 10.96 -6.14
N SER A 88 -16.76 11.73 -5.06
CA SER A 88 -17.89 12.06 -4.16
C SER A 88 -19.05 12.80 -4.84
N LEU A 89 -18.82 13.35 -6.02
CA LEU A 89 -19.83 14.02 -6.85
C LEU A 89 -20.42 13.08 -7.91
N GLY A 90 -20.01 11.81 -7.94
CA GLY A 90 -20.38 10.85 -8.99
C GLY A 90 -19.72 11.12 -10.35
N VAL A 91 -18.68 11.96 -10.40
CA VAL A 91 -17.95 12.32 -11.63
C VAL A 91 -16.79 11.36 -11.84
N GLU A 92 -16.61 10.93 -13.09
CA GLU A 92 -15.54 10.04 -13.51
C GLU A 92 -14.14 10.67 -13.41
N LEU A 93 -13.20 9.91 -12.85
CA LEU A 93 -11.79 10.28 -12.68
C LEU A 93 -10.97 9.75 -13.87
N THR A 94 -11.01 10.48 -14.98
CA THR A 94 -10.38 10.08 -16.26
C THR A 94 -8.86 9.89 -16.19
N ASN A 95 -8.20 10.41 -15.16
CA ASN A 95 -6.76 10.26 -14.90
C ASN A 95 -6.39 9.04 -14.04
N MET A 96 -7.34 8.13 -13.76
CA MET A 96 -7.12 6.92 -12.97
C MET A 96 -7.26 5.65 -13.82
N ALA A 97 -6.49 5.58 -14.91
CA ALA A 97 -6.44 4.39 -15.75
C ALA A 97 -6.05 3.15 -14.93
N GLY A 98 -6.71 2.02 -15.19
CA GLY A 98 -6.49 0.75 -14.49
C GLY A 98 -7.20 0.63 -13.14
N TRP A 99 -7.82 1.70 -12.62
CA TRP A 99 -8.61 1.65 -11.38
C TRP A 99 -10.08 1.37 -11.68
N SER A 100 -10.74 0.62 -10.80
CA SER A 100 -12.20 0.46 -10.83
C SER A 100 -12.80 0.32 -9.43
N GLN A 101 -14.11 0.58 -9.34
CA GLN A 101 -14.91 0.43 -8.12
C GLN A 101 -16.09 -0.48 -8.41
N ASP A 102 -16.25 -1.54 -7.64
CA ASP A 102 -17.37 -2.47 -7.71
C ASP A 102 -18.26 -2.30 -6.48
N LEU A 103 -19.52 -1.93 -6.71
CA LEU A 103 -20.49 -1.64 -5.66
C LEU A 103 -21.62 -2.65 -5.67
N THR A 104 -22.03 -3.07 -4.48
CA THR A 104 -23.25 -3.85 -4.28
C THR A 104 -24.03 -3.24 -3.12
N VAL A 105 -25.30 -2.95 -3.36
CA VAL A 105 -26.24 -2.46 -2.35
C VAL A 105 -27.25 -3.55 -2.04
N THR A 106 -27.48 -3.78 -0.75
CA THR A 106 -28.53 -4.71 -0.26
C THR A 106 -29.31 -4.05 0.85
N TRP A 107 -30.63 -4.09 0.80
CA TRP A 107 -31.48 -3.52 1.85
C TRP A 107 -31.65 -4.50 3.00
N ARG A 108 -31.61 -4.00 4.23
CA ARG A 108 -31.59 -4.81 5.47
C ARG A 108 -32.81 -4.50 6.33
N SER A 109 -33.36 -5.50 7.01
CA SER A 109 -34.50 -5.28 7.90
C SER A 109 -34.14 -4.36 9.07
N SER A 110 -35.04 -3.44 9.44
CA SER A 110 -34.86 -2.52 10.58
C SER A 110 -34.86 -3.23 11.94
N THR A 111 -35.41 -4.44 12.00
CA THR A 111 -35.45 -5.27 13.22
C THR A 111 -34.36 -6.34 13.25
N ASP A 112 -33.76 -6.67 12.11
CA ASP A 112 -32.70 -7.68 11.97
C ASP A 112 -31.79 -7.37 10.77
N LEU A 113 -30.58 -6.86 11.05
CA LEU A 113 -29.65 -6.40 10.02
C LEU A 113 -29.06 -7.53 9.16
N ASP A 114 -29.19 -8.78 9.58
CA ASP A 114 -28.69 -9.93 8.81
C ASP A 114 -29.68 -10.34 7.70
N VAL A 115 -30.94 -9.93 7.80
CA VAL A 115 -32.00 -10.26 6.82
C VAL A 115 -32.02 -9.25 5.68
N ILE A 116 -31.81 -9.75 4.45
CA ILE A 116 -31.98 -8.94 3.23
C ILE A 116 -33.46 -8.82 2.90
N VAL A 117 -33.91 -7.61 2.60
CA VAL A 117 -35.30 -7.28 2.26
C VAL A 117 -35.36 -6.50 0.93
N PRO A 118 -36.53 -6.38 0.28
CA PRO A 118 -36.70 -5.54 -0.91
C PRO A 118 -36.41 -4.04 -0.65
N SER A 119 -36.03 -3.29 -1.69
CA SER A 119 -35.58 -1.89 -1.58
C SER A 119 -36.61 -0.89 -1.06
N ASP A 120 -37.90 -1.20 -1.17
CA ASP A 120 -38.99 -0.36 -0.69
C ASP A 120 -39.50 -0.75 0.70
N SER A 121 -38.87 -1.74 1.35
CA SER A 121 -39.39 -2.33 2.60
C SER A 121 -38.60 -1.94 3.85
N SER A 122 -37.48 -1.23 3.68
CA SER A 122 -36.64 -0.75 4.78
C SER A 122 -35.86 0.48 4.35
N ASP A 123 -35.53 1.33 5.33
CA ASP A 123 -34.68 2.49 5.12
C ASP A 123 -33.19 2.20 5.36
N ILE A 124 -32.84 0.96 5.70
CA ILE A 124 -31.44 0.58 5.97
C ILE A 124 -30.85 -0.13 4.75
N ALA A 125 -29.81 0.46 4.16
CA ALA A 125 -29.02 -0.12 3.09
C ALA A 125 -27.63 -0.52 3.59
N HIS A 126 -27.16 -1.69 3.19
CA HIS A 126 -25.79 -2.15 3.32
C HIS A 126 -25.09 -2.02 1.97
N ILE A 127 -23.99 -1.26 1.96
CA ILE A 127 -23.18 -1.01 0.78
C ILE A 127 -21.86 -1.73 0.97
N TRP A 128 -21.56 -2.65 0.06
CA TRP A 128 -20.27 -3.29 -0.07
C TRP A 128 -19.54 -2.70 -1.29
N LEU A 129 -18.28 -2.34 -1.09
CA LEU A 129 -17.42 -1.76 -2.12
C LEU A 129 -16.11 -2.54 -2.20
N ALA A 130 -15.70 -2.88 -3.42
CA ALA A 130 -14.35 -3.32 -3.75
C ALA A 130 -13.67 -2.31 -4.69
N VAL A 131 -12.43 -1.98 -4.40
CA VAL A 131 -11.58 -1.13 -5.25
C VAL A 131 -10.46 -1.98 -5.84
N TRP A 132 -10.39 -1.98 -7.17
CA TRP A 132 -9.44 -2.77 -7.93
C TRP A 132 -8.43 -1.86 -8.65
N HIS A 133 -7.22 -2.39 -8.88
CA HIS A 133 -6.22 -1.79 -9.74
C HIS A 133 -5.57 -2.87 -10.60
N ASN A 134 -5.71 -2.77 -11.93
CA ASN A 134 -5.21 -3.76 -12.91
C ASN A 134 -5.62 -5.20 -12.55
N ASP A 135 -6.92 -5.41 -12.30
CA ASP A 135 -7.52 -6.70 -11.91
C ASP A 135 -7.06 -7.27 -10.55
N GLU A 136 -6.30 -6.50 -9.76
CA GLU A 136 -5.93 -6.85 -8.38
C GLU A 136 -6.85 -6.12 -7.39
N LEU A 137 -7.45 -6.86 -6.47
CA LEU A 137 -8.22 -6.28 -5.36
C LEU A 137 -7.27 -5.59 -4.40
N ILE A 138 -7.37 -4.26 -4.29
CA ILE A 138 -6.51 -3.47 -3.40
C ILE A 138 -7.17 -3.26 -2.04
N LEU A 139 -8.47 -2.98 -2.02
CA LEU A 139 -9.23 -2.69 -0.82
C LEU A 139 -10.68 -3.14 -0.99
N SER A 140 -11.25 -3.72 0.06
CA SER A 140 -12.70 -3.88 0.20
C SER A 140 -13.15 -3.25 1.52
N THR A 141 -14.31 -2.60 1.51
CA THR A 141 -14.93 -2.04 2.70
C THR A 141 -16.43 -2.01 2.54
N ASP A 142 -17.14 -1.95 3.65
CA ASP A 142 -18.59 -1.91 3.67
C ASP A 142 -19.11 -1.01 4.78
N TRP A 143 -20.32 -0.50 4.59
CA TRP A 143 -20.97 0.36 5.57
C TRP A 143 -22.50 0.29 5.45
N LEU A 144 -23.17 0.74 6.50
CA LEU A 144 -24.61 0.94 6.52
C LEU A 144 -24.94 2.40 6.23
N VAL A 145 -25.99 2.63 5.48
CA VAL A 145 -26.61 3.93 5.22
C VAL A 145 -28.09 3.83 5.58
N VAL A 146 -28.61 4.89 6.19
CA VAL A 146 -30.05 5.04 6.43
C VAL A 146 -30.58 6.04 5.42
N ARG A 147 -31.60 5.66 4.65
CA ARG A 147 -32.34 6.53 3.72
C ARG A 147 -32.89 7.73 4.52
N LYS A 148 -32.71 8.93 3.99
CA LYS A 148 -33.31 10.13 4.58
C LYS A 148 -34.76 10.21 4.10
N GLU A 149 -35.68 10.45 5.04
CA GLU A 149 -37.08 10.80 4.76
C GLU A 149 -37.21 12.21 4.15
#